data_AF-A0AAW0T7E6-F1
#
_entry.id   AF-A0AAW0T7E6-F1
#
_cell.length_a   1.000
_cell.length_b   1.000
_cell.length_c   1.000
_cell.angle_alpha   90.00
_cell.angle_beta   90.00
_cell.angle_gamma   90.00
#
_symmetry.space_group_name_H-M   'P 1'
#
loop_
_entity.id
_entity.type
_entity.pdbx_description
1 polymer ?
#
loop_
_entity_poly.entity_id
_entity_poly.type
_entity_poly.pdbx_seq_one_letter_code
_entity_poly.pdbx_strand_id
1 'polypeptide(L)'
;MDRTQKGTPERRLHHRKLYKNARGRTPPWKDVYRKRCMERLRSSRSQLVDHFRSAGDAINNNNNINLPAARRVQDAMEVEWVAMSPGTGFPLSCQDDSQDDEALMALMEEIHQELISEEEKTIMDVLNFDTAALASQVALQAEEVICPVCQVQGLQESNQSTVVSRDVFGSNLLVCGCGLSLQGANLTLNTVKSSLENTLTQHGQTCLGRMSFTSTTDTQGANVLITCSLCDWMSFLL
;
A
#
# COMPACT_ATOMS: atom_id res chain seq x y z
N MET A 1 -39.95 -6.83 25.28
CA MET A 1 -40.95 -6.15 24.43
C MET A 1 -40.26 -5.07 23.63
N ASP A 2 -40.58 -5.10 22.35
CA ASP A 2 -39.96 -4.43 21.21
C ASP A 2 -40.22 -2.92 21.18
N ARG A 3 -39.24 -2.12 20.71
CA ARG A 3 -39.44 -1.04 19.72
C ARG A 3 -38.17 -0.24 19.46
N THR A 4 -37.49 -0.66 18.41
CA THR A 4 -36.60 0.17 17.60
C THR A 4 -37.39 1.30 16.91
N GLN A 5 -37.21 2.56 17.31
CA GLN A 5 -37.63 3.71 16.48
C GLN A 5 -36.47 4.15 15.58
N LYS A 6 -36.17 3.35 14.54
CA LYS A 6 -35.36 3.81 13.41
C LYS A 6 -36.21 4.81 12.61
N GLY A 7 -35.81 6.09 12.64
CA GLY A 7 -36.48 7.15 11.90
C GLY A 7 -36.71 6.79 10.42
N THR A 8 -37.91 7.08 9.93
CA THR A 8 -38.36 6.71 8.58
C THR A 8 -37.39 7.23 7.50
N PRO A 9 -37.10 6.44 6.45
CA PRO A 9 -36.19 6.84 5.36
C PRO A 9 -36.62 8.14 4.67
N GLU A 10 -37.92 8.43 4.71
CA GLU A 10 -38.54 9.61 4.14
C GLU A 10 -38.15 10.91 4.87
N ARG A 11 -38.05 10.89 6.22
CA ARG A 11 -37.54 12.03 7.01
C ARG A 11 -36.07 12.32 6.71
N ARG A 12 -35.26 11.27 6.54
CA ARG A 12 -33.85 11.42 6.16
C ARG A 12 -33.70 11.97 4.74
N LEU A 13 -34.55 11.57 3.80
CA LEU A 13 -34.58 12.11 2.44
C LEU A 13 -35.04 13.57 2.41
N HIS A 14 -36.06 13.93 3.20
CA HIS A 14 -36.53 15.31 3.32
C HIS A 14 -35.46 16.22 3.92
N HIS A 15 -34.81 15.79 5.00
CA HIS A 15 -33.67 16.49 5.61
C HIS A 15 -32.52 16.63 4.60
N ARG A 16 -32.18 15.56 3.86
CA ARG A 16 -31.13 15.60 2.84
C ARG A 16 -31.45 16.56 1.68
N LYS A 17 -32.71 16.69 1.27
CA LYS A 17 -33.13 17.64 0.22
C LYS A 17 -33.01 19.10 0.68
N LEU A 18 -33.40 19.41 1.92
CA LEU A 18 -33.24 20.76 2.49
C LEU A 18 -31.77 21.20 2.54
N TYR A 19 -30.87 20.32 2.97
CA TYR A 19 -29.44 20.64 3.08
C TYR A 19 -28.66 20.51 1.78
N LYS A 20 -29.06 19.65 0.83
CA LYS A 20 -28.42 19.58 -0.50
C LYS A 20 -28.77 20.79 -1.37
N ASN A 21 -29.97 21.33 -1.25
CA ASN A 21 -30.35 22.57 -1.95
C ASN A 21 -29.59 23.80 -1.42
N ALA A 22 -29.15 23.77 -0.15
CA ALA A 22 -28.28 24.79 0.45
C ALA A 22 -26.79 24.63 0.07
N ARG A 23 -26.36 23.43 -0.35
CA ARG A 23 -24.97 23.13 -0.76
C ARG A 23 -24.74 23.20 -2.28
N GLY A 24 -25.80 23.40 -3.07
CA GLY A 24 -25.78 23.35 -4.54
C GLY A 24 -25.68 24.70 -5.26
N ARG A 25 -25.77 25.83 -4.57
CA ARG A 25 -25.35 27.13 -5.10
C ARG A 25 -24.32 27.70 -4.14
N THR A 26 -23.08 27.83 -4.58
CA THR A 26 -22.13 28.69 -3.89
C THR A 26 -22.82 30.04 -3.66
N PRO A 27 -22.88 30.57 -2.43
CA PRO A 27 -23.48 31.88 -2.19
C PRO A 27 -22.93 32.91 -3.19
N PRO A 28 -23.76 33.73 -3.85
CA PRO A 28 -23.35 34.59 -4.97
C PRO A 28 -22.09 35.42 -4.69
N TRP A 29 -21.90 35.84 -3.43
CA TRP A 29 -20.73 36.59 -3.00
C TRP A 29 -19.41 35.81 -3.08
N LYS A 30 -19.41 34.49 -2.87
CA LYS A 30 -18.20 33.66 -2.97
C LYS A 30 -17.76 33.53 -4.42
N ASP A 31 -18.70 33.41 -5.36
CA ASP A 31 -18.39 33.38 -6.79
C ASP A 31 -17.89 34.74 -7.28
N VAL A 32 -18.50 35.84 -6.82
CA VAL A 32 -18.00 37.20 -7.07
C VAL A 32 -16.61 37.42 -6.47
N TYR A 33 -16.37 36.92 -5.24
CA TYR A 33 -15.07 37.01 -4.58
C TYR A 33 -14.00 36.22 -5.35
N ARG A 34 -14.28 34.98 -5.77
CA ARG A 34 -13.34 34.19 -6.58
C ARG A 34 -13.00 34.89 -7.89
N LYS A 35 -14.01 35.41 -8.60
CA LYS A 35 -13.79 36.19 -9.84
C LYS A 35 -12.89 37.40 -9.59
N ARG A 36 -13.19 38.23 -8.57
CA ARG A 36 -12.38 39.40 -8.22
C ARG A 36 -10.96 39.06 -7.74
N CYS A 37 -10.78 37.91 -7.09
CA CYS A 37 -9.45 37.44 -6.68
C CYS A 37 -8.62 37.03 -7.91
N MET A 38 -9.22 36.24 -8.81
CA MET A 38 -8.56 35.82 -10.06
C MET A 38 -8.25 36.99 -10.98
N GLU A 39 -9.15 37.98 -11.06
CA GLU A 39 -8.92 39.23 -11.81
C GLU A 39 -7.71 39.98 -11.26
N ARG A 40 -7.66 40.19 -9.92
CA ARG A 40 -6.52 40.84 -9.27
C ARG A 40 -5.21 40.09 -9.49
N LEU A 41 -5.23 38.76 -9.41
CA LEU A 41 -4.05 37.94 -9.65
C LEU A 41 -3.56 38.08 -11.09
N ARG A 42 -4.47 38.07 -12.08
CA ARG A 42 -4.14 38.27 -13.48
C ARG A 42 -3.58 39.67 -13.75
N SER A 43 -4.21 40.71 -13.22
CA SER A 43 -3.73 42.09 -13.37
C SER A 43 -2.38 42.30 -12.69
N SER A 44 -2.15 41.72 -11.51
CA SER A 44 -0.86 41.80 -10.83
C SER A 44 0.23 41.07 -11.61
N ARG A 45 -0.07 39.88 -12.14
CA ARG A 45 0.85 39.14 -13.00
C ARG A 45 1.15 39.91 -14.29
N SER A 46 0.16 40.48 -14.94
CA SER A 46 0.37 41.25 -16.18
C SER A 46 1.22 42.48 -15.92
N GLN A 47 0.95 43.24 -14.86
CA GLN A 47 1.77 44.39 -14.46
C GLN A 47 3.22 44.01 -14.19
N LEU A 48 3.47 42.89 -13.52
CA LEU A 48 4.82 42.41 -13.25
C LEU A 48 5.56 42.02 -14.55
N VAL A 49 4.88 41.29 -15.45
CA VAL A 49 5.44 40.94 -16.76
C VAL A 49 5.71 42.19 -17.60
N ASP A 50 4.77 43.14 -17.62
CA ASP A 50 4.91 44.40 -18.37
C ASP A 50 6.03 45.28 -17.78
N HIS A 51 6.25 45.25 -16.46
CA HIS A 51 7.38 45.92 -15.82
C HIS A 51 8.72 45.32 -16.27
N PHE A 52 8.85 43.99 -16.29
CA PHE A 52 10.07 43.33 -16.78
C PHE A 52 10.29 43.54 -18.28
N ARG A 53 9.23 43.50 -19.08
CA ARG A 53 9.30 43.82 -20.51
C ARG A 53 9.69 45.27 -20.73
N SER A 54 9.08 46.21 -20.04
CA SER A 54 9.42 47.64 -20.13
C SER A 54 10.85 47.91 -19.66
N ALA A 55 11.34 47.21 -18.64
CA ALA A 55 12.73 47.29 -18.22
C ALA A 55 13.69 46.73 -19.30
N GLY A 56 13.33 45.61 -19.94
CA GLY A 56 14.05 45.05 -21.08
C GLY A 56 14.02 45.98 -22.31
N ASP A 57 12.86 46.54 -22.63
CA ASP A 57 12.67 47.49 -23.73
C ASP A 57 13.36 48.83 -23.45
N ALA A 58 13.49 49.26 -22.18
CA ALA A 58 14.28 50.44 -21.82
C ALA A 58 15.79 50.21 -21.98
N ILE A 59 16.26 48.98 -21.78
CA ILE A 59 17.63 48.55 -22.09
C ILE A 59 17.82 48.51 -23.62
N ASN A 60 16.83 48.00 -24.37
CA ASN A 60 16.92 47.80 -25.81
C ASN A 60 16.70 49.08 -26.64
N ASN A 61 15.83 50.01 -26.19
CA ASN A 61 15.47 51.23 -26.91
C ASN A 61 16.43 52.42 -26.67
N ASN A 62 17.69 52.18 -26.33
CA ASN A 62 18.75 53.21 -26.33
C ASN A 62 18.51 54.47 -25.47
N ASN A 63 17.52 54.49 -24.56
CA ASN A 63 17.32 55.61 -23.63
C ASN A 63 18.19 55.50 -22.37
N ASN A 64 18.98 54.43 -22.24
CA ASN A 64 19.96 54.26 -21.16
C ASN A 64 21.27 53.59 -21.65
N ILE A 65 21.84 54.10 -22.75
CA ILE A 65 23.18 53.71 -23.24
C ILE A 65 24.30 53.97 -22.19
N ASN A 66 24.00 54.73 -21.12
CA ASN A 66 25.00 55.14 -20.13
C ASN A 66 24.97 54.40 -18.79
N LEU A 67 24.16 53.34 -18.59
CA LEU A 67 24.28 52.55 -17.37
C LEU A 67 25.36 51.45 -17.53
N PRO A 68 26.50 51.52 -16.81
CA PRO A 68 27.62 50.61 -17.00
C PRO A 68 27.28 49.13 -16.76
N ALA A 69 26.22 48.85 -15.99
CA ALA A 69 25.79 47.49 -15.67
C ALA A 69 25.07 46.82 -16.85
N ALA A 70 24.18 47.51 -17.55
CA ALA A 70 23.45 46.94 -18.69
C ALA A 70 24.38 46.67 -19.87
N ARG A 71 25.31 47.61 -20.13
CA ARG A 71 26.36 47.43 -21.15
C ARG A 71 27.27 46.25 -20.85
N ARG A 72 27.70 46.07 -19.59
CA ARG A 72 28.52 44.89 -19.21
C ARG A 72 27.80 43.56 -19.39
N VAL A 73 26.50 43.50 -19.11
CA VAL A 73 25.71 42.28 -19.31
C VAL A 73 25.55 41.98 -20.80
N GLN A 74 25.31 43.01 -21.63
CA GLN A 74 25.21 42.84 -23.08
C GLN A 74 26.57 42.47 -23.69
N ASP A 75 27.66 43.11 -23.27
CA ASP A 75 29.02 42.78 -23.70
C ASP A 75 29.38 41.32 -23.31
N ALA A 76 29.03 40.89 -22.09
CA ALA A 76 29.24 39.51 -21.66
C ALA A 76 28.39 38.51 -22.47
N MET A 77 27.11 38.84 -22.71
CA MET A 77 26.23 38.01 -23.54
C MET A 77 26.72 37.92 -24.99
N GLU A 78 27.21 39.01 -25.58
CA GLU A 78 27.75 39.03 -26.94
C GLU A 78 29.01 38.16 -27.03
N VAL A 79 29.89 38.22 -26.03
CA VAL A 79 31.09 37.37 -25.95
C VAL A 79 30.73 35.88 -25.87
N GLU A 80 29.81 35.51 -25.00
CA GLU A 80 29.35 34.11 -24.88
C GLU A 80 28.57 33.67 -26.12
N TRP A 81 27.77 34.54 -26.73
CA TRP A 81 27.01 34.25 -27.95
C TRP A 81 27.91 34.05 -29.17
N VAL A 82 28.99 34.83 -29.28
CA VAL A 82 30.03 34.63 -30.30
C VAL A 82 30.81 33.34 -30.04
N ALA A 83 31.05 32.98 -28.77
CA ALA A 83 31.66 31.70 -28.41
C ALA A 83 30.77 30.49 -28.74
N MET A 84 29.44 30.67 -28.74
CA MET A 84 28.46 29.66 -29.17
C MET A 84 28.17 29.67 -30.68
N SER A 85 28.69 30.65 -31.43
CA SER A 85 28.45 30.76 -32.87
C SER A 85 29.26 29.72 -33.64
N PRO A 86 28.66 29.01 -34.62
CA PRO A 86 29.26 27.84 -35.28
C PRO A 86 30.47 28.15 -36.20
N GLY A 87 31.03 29.37 -36.15
CA GLY A 87 32.18 29.80 -36.94
C GLY A 87 33.40 30.24 -36.12
N THR A 88 33.27 30.39 -34.80
CA THR A 88 34.37 30.66 -33.88
C THR A 88 34.52 29.42 -33.03
N GLY A 89 35.41 28.53 -33.47
CA GLY A 89 35.61 27.21 -32.87
C GLY A 89 35.67 27.29 -31.36
N PHE A 90 34.73 26.59 -30.72
CA PHE A 90 34.95 26.05 -29.39
C PHE A 90 36.34 25.38 -29.40
N PRO A 91 37.20 25.55 -28.39
CA PRO A 91 38.48 24.86 -28.34
C PRO A 91 38.26 23.40 -27.94
N LEU A 92 37.38 22.71 -28.64
CA LEU A 92 37.48 21.29 -28.89
C LEU A 92 37.99 21.22 -30.32
N SER A 93 39.31 21.38 -30.41
CA SER A 93 40.07 21.02 -31.60
C SER A 93 39.68 19.60 -31.95
N CYS A 94 38.95 19.42 -33.06
CA CYS A 94 38.84 18.14 -33.74
C CYS A 94 40.24 17.73 -34.22
N GLN A 95 41.03 17.21 -33.28
CA GLN A 95 42.30 16.55 -33.51
C GLN A 95 42.07 15.11 -33.07
N ASP A 96 41.60 14.31 -34.02
CA ASP A 96 41.49 12.85 -33.92
C ASP A 96 40.56 12.34 -32.78
N ASP A 97 39.27 12.73 -32.85
CA ASP A 97 38.22 12.51 -31.84
C ASP A 97 37.74 11.05 -31.69
N SER A 98 38.50 10.05 -32.13
CA SER A 98 38.11 8.64 -31.96
C SER A 98 38.36 8.09 -30.54
N GLN A 99 39.23 8.74 -29.78
CA GLN A 99 39.61 8.32 -28.43
C GLN A 99 38.70 8.88 -27.32
N ASP A 100 38.13 10.07 -27.53
CA ASP A 100 37.21 10.71 -26.59
C ASP A 100 35.79 10.11 -26.63
N ASP A 101 35.35 9.65 -27.80
CA ASP A 101 34.06 8.96 -27.95
C ASP A 101 34.06 7.60 -27.23
N GLU A 102 35.15 6.84 -27.29
CA GLU A 102 35.28 5.56 -26.58
C GLU A 102 35.30 5.77 -25.06
N ALA A 103 35.96 6.82 -24.57
CA ALA A 103 35.98 7.19 -23.16
C ALA A 103 34.59 7.63 -22.66
N LEU A 104 33.84 8.39 -23.47
CA LEU A 104 32.47 8.77 -23.17
C LEU A 104 31.54 7.55 -23.14
N MET A 105 31.66 6.64 -24.11
CA MET A 105 30.88 5.39 -24.14
C MET A 105 31.19 4.50 -22.93
N ALA A 106 32.46 4.39 -22.53
CA ALA A 106 32.87 3.65 -21.33
C ALA A 106 32.28 4.26 -20.04
N LEU A 107 32.28 5.60 -19.91
CA LEU A 107 31.66 6.29 -18.79
C LEU A 107 30.14 6.07 -18.76
N MET A 108 29.48 6.10 -19.92
CA MET A 108 28.04 5.82 -20.01
C MET A 108 27.72 4.39 -19.59
N GLU A 109 28.52 3.42 -20.01
CA GLU A 109 28.37 2.02 -19.61
C GLU A 109 28.59 1.83 -18.10
N GLU A 110 29.58 2.51 -17.52
CA GLU A 110 29.82 2.50 -16.07
C GLU A 110 28.60 3.03 -15.30
N ILE A 111 28.05 4.19 -15.71
CA ILE A 111 26.85 4.77 -15.09
C ILE A 111 25.64 3.83 -15.25
N HIS A 112 25.48 3.23 -16.43
CA HIS A 112 24.39 2.28 -16.66
C HIS A 112 24.52 1.05 -15.76
N GLN A 113 25.73 0.52 -15.61
CA GLN A 113 26.00 -0.63 -14.76
C GLN A 113 25.79 -0.31 -13.28
N GLU A 114 26.16 0.90 -12.84
CA GLU A 114 25.88 1.39 -11.49
C GLU A 114 24.37 1.48 -11.23
N LEU A 115 23.60 2.09 -12.14
CA LEU A 115 22.15 2.20 -12.04
C LEU A 115 21.46 0.83 -11.95
N ILE A 116 21.86 -0.13 -12.79
CA ILE A 116 21.32 -1.50 -12.73
C ILE A 116 21.64 -2.14 -11.38
N SER A 117 22.87 -1.97 -10.89
CA SER A 117 23.28 -2.55 -9.60
C SER A 117 22.52 -1.95 -8.42
N GLU A 118 22.24 -0.64 -8.45
CA GLU A 118 21.43 0.02 -7.44
C GLU A 118 19.98 -0.45 -7.52
N GLU A 119 19.40 -0.57 -8.71
CA GLU A 119 18.04 -1.09 -8.90
C GLU A 119 17.91 -2.51 -8.32
N GLU A 120 18.82 -3.43 -8.69
CA GLU A 120 18.83 -4.80 -8.16
C GLU A 120 18.93 -4.83 -6.63
N LYS A 121 19.79 -3.98 -6.06
CA LYS A 121 19.92 -3.83 -4.61
C LYS A 121 18.63 -3.33 -3.97
N THR A 122 17.99 -2.31 -4.55
CA THR A 122 16.71 -1.80 -4.02
C THR A 122 15.61 -2.85 -4.06
N ILE A 123 15.53 -3.63 -5.14
CA ILE A 123 14.57 -4.74 -5.26
C ILE A 123 14.83 -5.76 -4.15
N MET A 124 16.09 -6.15 -3.94
CA MET A 124 16.46 -7.10 -2.90
C MET A 124 16.14 -6.59 -1.49
N ASP A 125 16.43 -5.32 -1.20
CA ASP A 125 16.13 -4.70 0.09
C ASP A 125 14.62 -4.67 0.38
N VAL A 126 13.79 -4.35 -0.63
CA VAL A 126 12.33 -4.38 -0.51
C VAL A 126 11.84 -5.81 -0.27
N LEU A 127 12.33 -6.79 -1.03
CA LEU A 127 11.95 -8.19 -0.84
C LEU A 127 12.36 -8.70 0.55
N ASN A 128 13.55 -8.34 1.03
CA ASN A 128 14.01 -8.70 2.36
C ASN A 128 13.14 -8.06 3.45
N PHE A 129 12.73 -6.81 3.26
CA PHE A 129 11.81 -6.15 4.18
C PHE A 129 10.44 -6.84 4.20
N ASP A 130 9.85 -7.11 3.03
CA ASP A 130 8.55 -7.75 2.91
C ASP A 130 8.56 -9.17 3.49
N THR A 131 9.62 -9.95 3.23
CA THR A 131 9.77 -11.29 3.80
C THR A 131 9.92 -11.24 5.32
N ALA A 132 10.71 -10.31 5.87
CA ALA A 132 10.84 -10.14 7.31
C ALA A 132 9.51 -9.70 7.97
N ALA A 133 8.79 -8.78 7.33
CA ALA A 133 7.47 -8.33 7.80
C ALA A 133 6.46 -9.47 7.79
N LEU A 134 6.37 -10.22 6.68
CA LEU A 134 5.51 -11.41 6.59
C LEU A 134 5.90 -12.47 7.63
N ALA A 135 7.19 -12.76 7.79
CA ALA A 135 7.65 -13.71 8.79
C ALA A 135 7.25 -13.30 10.22
N SER A 136 7.33 -12.00 10.55
CA SER A 136 6.88 -11.49 11.84
C SER A 136 5.37 -11.62 12.03
N GLN A 137 4.57 -11.35 10.99
CA GLN A 137 3.12 -11.49 11.03
C GLN A 137 2.69 -12.95 11.17
N VAL A 138 3.36 -13.87 10.46
CA VAL A 138 3.15 -15.32 10.59
C VAL A 138 3.55 -15.79 11.98
N ALA A 139 4.65 -15.30 12.54
CA ALA A 139 5.07 -15.66 13.90
C ALA A 139 4.04 -15.23 14.96
N LEU A 140 3.41 -14.06 14.80
CA LEU A 140 2.30 -13.61 15.68
C LEU A 140 1.06 -14.51 15.55
N GLN A 141 0.82 -15.08 14.37
CA GLN A 141 -0.31 -16.00 14.11
C GLN A 141 -0.01 -17.47 14.44
N ALA A 142 1.26 -17.84 14.68
CA ALA A 142 1.66 -19.22 14.93
C ALA A 142 1.06 -19.82 16.22
N GLU A 143 0.62 -18.96 17.15
CA GLU A 143 -0.03 -19.39 18.40
C GLU A 143 -1.54 -19.64 18.21
N GLU A 144 -2.16 -19.10 17.16
CA GLU A 144 -3.58 -19.26 16.89
C GLU A 144 -3.83 -20.51 16.02
N VAL A 145 -4.70 -21.40 16.48
CA VAL A 145 -5.08 -22.59 15.71
C VAL A 145 -6.32 -22.28 14.88
N ILE A 146 -6.16 -22.14 13.57
CA ILE A 146 -7.27 -21.90 12.64
C ILE A 146 -8.25 -23.09 12.70
N CYS A 147 -9.54 -22.80 12.81
CA CYS A 147 -10.58 -23.82 12.84
C CYS A 147 -10.57 -24.65 11.54
N PRO A 148 -10.43 -25.99 11.62
CA PRO A 148 -10.28 -26.85 10.44
C PRO A 148 -11.55 -26.88 9.57
N VAL A 149 -12.73 -26.65 10.17
CA VAL A 149 -14.02 -26.75 9.47
C VAL A 149 -14.30 -25.50 8.63
N CYS A 150 -14.17 -24.30 9.22
CA CYS A 150 -14.45 -23.06 8.49
C CYS A 150 -13.22 -22.49 7.77
N GLN A 151 -12.01 -22.83 8.23
CA GLN A 151 -10.74 -22.32 7.69
C GLN A 151 -10.64 -20.79 7.69
N VAL A 152 -11.42 -20.11 8.55
CA VAL A 152 -11.49 -18.64 8.63
C VAL A 152 -11.15 -18.12 10.01
N GLN A 153 -11.80 -18.61 11.07
CA GLN A 153 -11.59 -18.12 12.43
C GLN A 153 -10.69 -19.05 13.25
N GLY A 154 -9.91 -18.51 14.19
CA GLY A 154 -9.20 -19.33 15.18
C GLY A 154 -10.12 -19.97 16.21
N LEU A 155 -9.73 -21.16 16.64
CA LEU A 155 -10.33 -21.86 17.79
C LEU A 155 -10.04 -21.08 19.06
N GLN A 156 -11.05 -20.98 19.93
CA GLN A 156 -10.96 -20.28 21.20
C GLN A 156 -11.12 -21.27 22.34
N GLU A 157 -10.24 -21.18 23.33
CA GLU A 157 -10.40 -21.87 24.60
C GLU A 157 -11.48 -21.17 25.41
N SER A 158 -12.62 -21.84 25.61
CA SER A 158 -13.62 -21.39 26.56
C SER A 158 -13.30 -21.99 27.93
N ASN A 159 -12.79 -21.14 28.80
CA ASN A 159 -12.50 -21.41 30.22
C ASN A 159 -13.79 -21.48 31.07
N GLN A 160 -14.90 -21.94 30.48
CA GLN A 160 -16.09 -22.26 31.23
C GLN A 160 -15.85 -23.62 31.90
N SER A 161 -15.15 -23.60 33.04
CA SER A 161 -15.29 -24.66 34.05
C SER A 161 -16.76 -24.72 34.42
N THR A 162 -17.52 -25.56 33.73
CA THR A 162 -18.85 -25.94 34.15
C THR A 162 -18.70 -26.70 35.45
N VAL A 163 -18.76 -25.98 36.57
CA VAL A 163 -19.09 -26.52 37.88
C VAL A 163 -20.56 -26.93 37.81
N VAL A 164 -20.83 -28.02 37.11
CA VAL A 164 -22.14 -28.65 37.09
C VAL A 164 -21.95 -30.05 37.67
N SER A 165 -22.20 -30.09 38.98
CA SER A 165 -22.50 -31.29 39.75
C SER A 165 -21.30 -32.16 40.13
N ARG A 166 -21.37 -32.59 41.38
CA ARG A 166 -20.49 -33.54 42.06
C ARG A 166 -20.31 -34.77 41.14
N ASP A 167 -19.05 -35.08 40.85
CA ASP A 167 -18.56 -36.21 40.07
C ASP A 167 -18.35 -35.91 38.56
N VAL A 168 -17.08 -35.71 38.20
CA VAL A 168 -16.39 -35.89 36.89
C VAL A 168 -15.44 -34.71 36.59
N PHE A 169 -14.21 -35.08 36.24
CA PHE A 169 -13.03 -34.25 35.99
C PHE A 169 -13.30 -33.15 34.94
N GLY A 170 -12.75 -31.95 35.17
CA GLY A 170 -12.94 -30.79 34.30
C GLY A 170 -12.56 -31.07 32.85
N SER A 171 -13.54 -31.02 31.94
CA SER A 171 -13.31 -31.09 30.50
C SER A 171 -13.07 -29.69 29.94
N ASN A 172 -12.01 -29.53 29.15
CA ASN A 172 -11.79 -28.30 28.41
C ASN A 172 -12.71 -28.24 27.19
N LEU A 173 -13.16 -27.04 26.84
CA LEU A 173 -14.08 -26.77 25.73
C LEU A 173 -13.46 -25.79 24.74
N LEU A 174 -13.24 -26.24 23.50
CA LEU A 174 -12.78 -25.40 22.38
C LEU A 174 -13.96 -25.06 21.47
N VAL A 175 -14.12 -23.78 21.14
CA VAL A 175 -15.23 -23.30 20.33
C VAL A 175 -14.76 -22.45 19.15
N CYS A 176 -15.54 -22.46 18.07
CA CYS A 176 -15.36 -21.56 16.93
C CYS A 176 -16.66 -20.81 16.65
N GLY A 177 -16.55 -19.56 16.17
CA GLY A 177 -17.71 -18.77 15.72
C GLY A 177 -18.51 -19.39 14.56
N CYS A 178 -17.99 -20.42 13.90
CA CYS A 178 -18.69 -21.18 12.87
C CYS A 178 -19.59 -22.29 13.43
N GLY A 179 -19.61 -22.50 14.75
CA GLY A 179 -20.44 -23.51 15.43
C GLY A 179 -19.72 -24.83 15.78
N LEU A 180 -18.42 -24.94 15.53
CA LEU A 180 -17.63 -26.09 16.00
C LEU A 180 -17.41 -26.00 17.52
N SER A 181 -17.64 -27.10 18.24
CA SER A 181 -17.52 -27.19 19.70
C SER A 181 -16.91 -28.53 20.11
N LEU A 182 -15.63 -28.55 20.46
CA LEU A 182 -14.89 -29.77 20.83
C LEU A 182 -14.73 -29.85 22.35
N GLN A 183 -14.98 -31.01 22.94
CA GLN A 183 -14.91 -31.22 24.39
C GLN A 183 -14.07 -32.46 24.71
N GLY A 184 -13.19 -32.37 25.71
CA GLY A 184 -12.38 -33.51 26.15
C GLY A 184 -11.60 -33.25 27.44
N ALA A 185 -11.23 -34.32 28.15
CA ALA A 185 -10.62 -34.26 29.48
C ALA A 185 -9.20 -33.64 29.52
N ASN A 186 -8.55 -33.41 28.37
CA ASN A 186 -7.24 -32.75 28.24
C ASN A 186 -7.13 -31.94 26.94
N LEU A 187 -8.25 -31.48 26.41
CA LEU A 187 -8.28 -30.80 25.11
C LEU A 187 -7.72 -29.37 25.24
N THR A 188 -6.69 -29.05 24.48
CA THR A 188 -6.07 -27.71 24.41
C THR A 188 -5.82 -27.33 22.95
N LEU A 189 -5.59 -26.05 22.67
CA LEU A 189 -5.22 -25.61 21.32
C LEU A 189 -3.97 -26.34 20.81
N ASN A 190 -2.98 -26.52 21.67
CA ASN A 190 -1.75 -27.25 21.32
C ASN A 190 -2.00 -28.72 20.97
N THR A 191 -2.87 -29.42 21.68
CA THR A 191 -3.22 -30.81 21.32
C THR A 191 -3.91 -30.90 19.96
N VAL A 192 -4.80 -29.97 19.63
CA VAL A 192 -5.45 -29.90 18.32
C VAL A 192 -4.44 -29.57 17.22
N LYS A 193 -3.54 -28.61 17.47
CA LYS A 193 -2.46 -28.21 16.56
C LYS A 193 -1.56 -29.40 16.22
N SER A 194 -1.02 -30.08 17.23
CA SER A 194 -0.15 -31.24 17.01
C SER A 194 -0.89 -32.39 16.33
N SER A 195 -2.17 -32.62 16.63
CA SER A 195 -2.97 -33.63 15.94
C SER A 195 -3.13 -33.31 14.44
N LEU A 196 -3.48 -32.06 14.11
CA LEU A 196 -3.57 -31.58 12.73
C LEU A 196 -2.23 -31.70 11.99
N GLU A 197 -1.14 -31.20 12.58
CA GLU A 197 0.19 -31.25 11.98
C GLU A 197 0.63 -32.69 11.72
N ASN A 198 0.50 -33.58 12.71
CA ASN A 198 0.88 -34.99 12.55
C ASN A 198 0.05 -35.68 11.47
N THR A 199 -1.26 -35.47 11.47
CA THR A 199 -2.18 -36.10 10.53
C THR A 199 -1.92 -35.64 9.09
N LEU A 200 -1.72 -34.32 8.91
CA LEU A 200 -1.45 -33.73 7.60
C LEU A 200 -0.06 -34.10 7.08
N THR A 201 0.96 -34.09 7.93
CA THR A 201 2.34 -34.45 7.53
C THR A 201 2.47 -35.92 7.21
N GLN A 202 1.87 -36.82 8.02
CA GLN A 202 1.92 -38.26 7.78
C GLN A 202 1.25 -38.63 6.46
N HIS A 203 0.08 -38.05 6.18
CA HIS A 203 -0.60 -38.30 4.92
C HIS A 203 0.10 -37.62 3.74
N GLY A 204 0.55 -36.38 3.91
CA GLY A 204 1.20 -35.58 2.88
C GLY A 204 2.48 -36.20 2.31
N GLN A 205 3.13 -37.09 3.05
CA GLN A 205 4.27 -37.88 2.56
C GLN A 205 3.88 -38.90 1.47
N THR A 206 2.61 -39.34 1.46
CA THR A 206 2.13 -40.43 0.58
C THR A 206 1.18 -39.92 -0.50
N CYS A 207 0.51 -38.77 -0.28
CA CYS A 207 -0.47 -38.22 -1.21
C CYS A 207 -0.45 -36.69 -1.22
N LEU A 208 -0.62 -36.10 -2.41
CA LEU A 208 -0.74 -34.65 -2.62
C LEU A 208 -2.20 -34.17 -2.62
N GLY A 209 -3.13 -34.99 -2.13
CA GLY A 209 -4.55 -34.69 -2.10
C GLY A 209 -4.90 -33.63 -1.08
N ARG A 210 -5.90 -32.82 -1.40
CA ARG A 210 -6.39 -31.78 -0.48
C ARG A 210 -7.28 -32.42 0.59
N MET A 211 -7.09 -32.00 1.83
CA MET A 211 -7.91 -32.44 2.95
C MET A 211 -9.18 -31.62 3.10
N SER A 212 -10.29 -32.31 3.36
CA SER A 212 -11.55 -31.73 3.78
C SER A 212 -11.86 -32.12 5.22
N PHE A 213 -12.50 -31.20 5.95
CA PHE A 213 -12.78 -31.33 7.37
C PHE A 213 -14.28 -31.15 7.60
N THR A 214 -14.88 -32.10 8.30
CA THR A 214 -16.32 -32.07 8.61
C THR A 214 -16.53 -32.30 10.09
N SER A 215 -17.38 -31.50 10.72
CA SER A 215 -17.77 -31.75 12.11
C SER A 215 -18.69 -32.96 12.19
N THR A 216 -18.39 -33.88 13.10
CA THR A 216 -19.21 -35.04 13.42
C THR A 216 -19.57 -34.99 14.90
N THR A 217 -20.68 -35.61 15.29
CA THR A 217 -21.07 -35.76 16.69
C THR A 217 -21.15 -37.24 17.03
N ASP A 218 -20.40 -37.67 18.03
CA ASP A 218 -20.47 -39.02 18.58
C ASP A 218 -20.99 -38.96 20.04
N THR A 219 -21.25 -40.13 20.62
CA THR A 219 -21.66 -40.38 22.00
C THR A 219 -20.77 -39.72 23.06
N GLN A 220 -19.53 -39.37 22.73
CA GLN A 220 -18.56 -38.71 23.63
C GLN A 220 -18.39 -37.20 23.37
N GLY A 221 -19.01 -36.63 22.34
CA GLY A 221 -18.88 -35.20 21.98
C GLY A 221 -18.76 -34.95 20.49
N ALA A 222 -18.52 -33.70 20.10
CA ALA A 222 -18.24 -33.36 18.70
C ALA A 222 -16.76 -33.61 18.36
N ASN A 223 -16.52 -34.24 17.21
CA ASN A 223 -15.22 -34.53 16.62
C ASN A 223 -15.12 -33.92 15.21
N VAL A 224 -13.93 -33.99 14.62
CA VAL A 224 -13.71 -33.57 13.22
C VAL A 224 -13.25 -34.78 12.44
N LEU A 225 -13.99 -35.11 11.39
CA LEU A 225 -13.61 -36.09 10.37
C LEU A 225 -12.75 -35.39 9.31
N ILE A 226 -11.61 -35.98 9.02
CA ILE A 226 -10.67 -35.57 7.99
C ILE A 226 -10.73 -36.59 6.86
N THR A 227 -10.91 -36.12 5.63
CA THR A 227 -10.95 -36.98 4.44
C THR A 227 -10.07 -36.39 3.33
N CYS A 228 -9.42 -37.27 2.56
CA CYS A 228 -8.62 -36.87 1.41
C CYS A 228 -9.46 -36.86 0.13
N SER A 229 -9.22 -35.89 -0.76
CA SER A 229 -9.93 -35.77 -2.04
C SER A 229 -9.46 -36.73 -3.13
N LEU A 230 -8.27 -37.31 -2.99
CA LEU A 230 -7.64 -38.15 -4.04
C LEU A 230 -7.56 -39.63 -3.69
N CYS A 231 -7.65 -39.98 -2.40
CA CYS A 231 -7.68 -41.36 -1.94
C CYS A 231 -8.70 -41.51 -0.82
N ASP A 232 -9.22 -42.73 -0.63
CA ASP A 232 -10.24 -43.06 0.37
C ASP A 232 -9.73 -43.08 1.82
N TRP A 233 -8.67 -42.31 2.10
CA TRP A 233 -8.12 -42.16 3.44
C TRP A 233 -8.99 -41.22 4.27
N MET A 234 -9.24 -41.63 5.51
CA MET A 234 -10.03 -40.89 6.48
C MET A 234 -9.44 -41.06 7.89
N SER A 235 -9.55 -40.02 8.71
CA SER A 235 -9.17 -40.07 10.12
C SER A 235 -10.04 -39.12 10.95
N PHE A 236 -10.15 -39.40 12.25
CA PHE A 236 -10.68 -38.45 13.22
C PHE A 236 -9.55 -37.63 13.83
N LEU A 237 -9.86 -36.40 14.20
CA LEU A 237 -8.91 -35.44 14.76
C LEU A 237 -8.67 -35.64 16.27
N LEU A 238 -9.68 -36.13 17.01
CA LEU A 238 -9.69 -36.42 18.45
C LEU A 238 -10.10 -37.86 18.70
#